data_AF-A0A212AQS4-F1
#
_entry.id   AF-A0A212AQS4-F1
#
_cell.length_a   1.000
_cell.length_b   1.000
_cell.length_c   1.000
_cell.angle_alpha   90.00
_cell.angle_beta   90.00
_cell.angle_gamma   90.00
#
_symmetry.space_group_name_H-M   'P 1'
#
loop_
_entity.id
_entity.type
_entity.pdbx_description
1 polymer ?
#
loop_
_entity_poly.entity_id
_entity_poly.type
_entity_poly.pdbx_seq_one_letter_code
_entity_poly.pdbx_strand_id
1 'polypeptide(L)'
;MMNYRQSEIATLLGEWLDRYTAPIHLRDKANAAQKEVEALLRALLKFAPQVDYQPFCRAVFDQLDFQMKTRAWPTVGEMGAVCSNIRKESPRPRDLTPQRDTASLAIIGRRMAAGEAVGESYLYDSNACDLIAGGHVDAETMRRYRKGAFMARRDAYGHEKAVEWEREQIQRHEEARQSFRDRERSRRDTKGPDKSTPVPEGYGDWDAA
;
A
#
# COMPACT_ATOMS: atom_id res chain seq x y z
N MET A 1 20.98 24.11 0.24
CA MET A 1 20.74 23.87 -1.19
C MET A 1 19.30 23.37 -1.33
N MET A 2 18.41 24.13 -1.96
CA MET A 2 17.00 23.74 -2.11
C MET A 2 16.91 22.58 -3.10
N ASN A 3 16.12 21.56 -2.76
CA ASN A 3 15.80 20.47 -3.67
C ASN A 3 14.90 21.01 -4.81
N TYR A 4 15.06 20.51 -6.04
CA TYR A 4 14.26 20.87 -7.22
C TYR A 4 12.75 20.88 -6.95
N ARG A 5 12.23 19.87 -6.23
CA ARG A 5 10.82 19.83 -5.79
C ARG A 5 10.44 21.03 -4.93
N GLN A 6 11.31 21.43 -3.99
CA GLN A 6 11.03 22.54 -3.08
C GLN A 6 11.03 23.87 -3.83
N SER A 7 11.95 24.07 -4.79
CA SER A 7 11.96 25.27 -5.61
C SER A 7 10.72 25.38 -6.48
N GLU A 8 10.27 24.30 -7.11
CA GLU A 8 9.04 24.34 -7.92
C GLU A 8 7.81 24.65 -7.07
N ILE A 9 7.66 24.00 -5.90
CA ILE A 9 6.54 24.27 -5.00
C ILE A 9 6.59 25.73 -4.48
N ALA A 10 7.78 26.27 -4.24
CA ALA A 10 7.95 27.67 -3.86
C ALA A 10 7.53 28.63 -4.99
N THR A 11 7.91 28.35 -6.24
CA THR A 11 7.47 29.11 -7.42
C THR A 11 5.95 29.09 -7.55
N LEU A 12 5.34 27.91 -7.49
CA LEU A 12 3.88 27.76 -7.57
C LEU A 12 3.14 28.53 -6.46
N LEU A 13 3.67 28.49 -5.23
CA LEU A 13 3.12 29.25 -4.11
C LEU A 13 3.27 30.76 -4.32
N GLY A 14 4.43 31.22 -4.81
CA GLY A 14 4.67 32.63 -5.10
C GLY A 14 3.72 33.18 -6.16
N GLU A 15 3.62 32.51 -7.31
CA GLU A 15 2.69 32.86 -8.39
C GLU A 15 1.24 32.91 -7.90
N TRP A 16 0.86 31.99 -7.02
CA TRP A 16 -0.47 31.98 -6.42
C TRP A 16 -0.69 33.16 -5.47
N LEU A 17 0.28 33.44 -4.58
CA LEU A 17 0.22 34.53 -3.59
C LEU A 17 0.25 35.93 -4.23
N ASP A 18 0.86 36.09 -5.39
CA ASP A 18 0.88 37.36 -6.15
C ASP A 18 -0.52 37.83 -6.55
N ARG A 19 -1.49 36.92 -6.61
CA ARG A 19 -2.91 37.24 -6.86
C ARG A 19 -3.62 37.82 -5.63
N TYR A 20 -2.97 37.77 -4.48
CA TYR A 20 -3.51 38.16 -3.17
C TYR A 20 -2.64 39.26 -2.54
N THR A 21 -3.20 39.95 -1.55
CA THR A 21 -2.51 41.01 -0.84
C THR A 21 -1.94 40.49 0.48
N ALA A 22 -0.70 40.84 0.80
CA ALA A 22 -0.14 40.56 2.12
C ALA A 22 -1.03 41.15 3.24
N PRO A 23 -1.19 40.46 4.39
CA PRO A 23 -1.93 40.97 5.53
C PRO A 23 -1.44 42.37 5.95
N ILE A 24 -2.37 43.25 6.34
CA ILE A 24 -2.08 44.68 6.62
C ILE A 24 -0.93 44.84 7.61
N HIS A 25 -0.87 44.00 8.65
CA HIS A 25 0.16 44.05 9.69
C HIS A 25 1.57 43.64 9.22
N LEU A 26 1.70 43.10 8.00
CA LEU A 26 2.96 42.68 7.37
C LEU A 26 3.42 43.61 6.23
N ARG A 27 2.59 44.55 5.79
CA ARG A 27 2.84 45.38 4.59
C ARG A 27 4.18 46.12 4.62
N ASP A 28 4.54 46.71 5.75
CA ASP A 28 5.79 47.49 5.90
C ASP A 28 6.94 46.67 6.49
N LYS A 29 6.74 45.37 6.67
CA LYS A 29 7.70 44.47 7.34
C LYS A 29 8.17 43.38 6.39
N ALA A 30 9.02 43.73 5.44
CA ALA A 30 9.55 42.80 4.42
C ALA A 30 10.08 41.49 5.04
N ASN A 31 10.85 41.57 6.13
CA ASN A 31 11.37 40.38 6.83
C ASN A 31 10.27 39.51 7.44
N ALA A 32 9.17 40.10 7.91
CA ALA A 32 8.05 39.36 8.49
C ALA A 32 7.18 38.73 7.39
N ALA A 33 6.95 39.46 6.29
CA ALA A 33 6.27 38.92 5.11
C ALA A 33 7.02 37.71 4.54
N GLN A 34 8.35 37.78 4.42
CA GLN A 34 9.16 36.65 3.96
C GLN A 34 9.03 35.43 4.89
N LYS A 35 9.08 35.64 6.20
CA LYS A 35 8.88 34.56 7.18
C LYS A 35 7.50 33.92 7.09
N GLU A 36 6.47 34.71 6.77
CA GLU A 36 5.11 34.21 6.57
C GLU A 36 5.03 33.32 5.33
N VAL A 37 5.59 33.78 4.20
CA VAL A 37 5.69 32.97 2.97
C VAL A 37 6.43 31.65 3.23
N GLU A 38 7.54 31.70 3.98
CA GLU A 38 8.28 30.50 4.37
C GLU A 38 7.50 29.58 5.30
N ALA A 39 6.63 30.12 6.16
CA ALA A 39 5.78 29.33 7.04
C ALA A 39 4.67 28.63 6.23
N LEU A 40 4.06 29.32 5.26
CA LEU A 40 3.11 28.75 4.31
C LEU A 40 3.75 27.65 3.46
N LEU A 41 4.95 27.90 2.92
CA LEU A 41 5.70 26.93 2.16
C LEU A 41 6.01 25.67 2.99
N ARG A 42 6.43 25.85 4.25
CA ARG A 42 6.68 24.73 5.16
C ARG A 42 5.41 23.90 5.43
N ALA A 43 4.26 24.55 5.58
CA ALA A 43 2.99 23.85 5.73
C ALA A 43 2.66 23.04 4.47
N LEU A 44 2.78 23.63 3.29
CA LEU A 44 2.52 22.96 2.02
C LEU A 44 3.45 21.76 1.81
N LEU A 45 4.76 21.94 2.04
CA LEU A 45 5.78 20.90 1.87
C LEU A 45 5.58 19.70 2.81
N LYS A 46 5.05 19.92 4.01
CA LYS A 46 4.77 18.86 4.99
C LYS A 46 3.72 17.85 4.47
N PHE A 47 2.80 18.32 3.64
CA PHE A 47 1.70 17.50 3.11
C PHE A 47 1.90 17.08 1.66
N ALA A 48 2.61 17.88 0.86
CA ALA A 48 2.82 17.58 -0.54
C ALA A 48 3.49 16.21 -0.74
N PRO A 49 3.03 15.39 -1.70
CA PRO A 49 3.63 14.09 -1.97
C PRO A 49 5.05 14.23 -2.57
N GLN A 50 5.79 13.13 -2.61
CA GLN A 50 7.13 13.10 -3.22
C GLN A 50 7.06 13.06 -4.75
N VAL A 51 6.07 12.34 -5.29
CA VAL A 51 5.76 12.21 -6.73
C VAL A 51 4.42 12.91 -6.98
N ASP A 52 4.23 13.50 -8.16
CA ASP A 52 2.99 14.18 -8.56
C ASP A 52 2.53 15.29 -7.60
N TYR A 53 3.47 16.11 -7.10
CA TYR A 53 3.15 17.23 -6.22
C TYR A 53 2.43 18.39 -6.94
N GLN A 54 2.59 18.54 -8.26
CA GLN A 54 1.95 19.65 -8.99
C GLN A 54 0.41 19.56 -8.99
N PRO A 55 -0.23 18.41 -9.33
CA PRO A 55 -1.68 18.26 -9.17
C PRO A 55 -2.17 18.50 -7.75
N PHE A 56 -1.41 18.03 -6.74
CA PHE A 56 -1.73 18.27 -5.34
C PHE A 56 -1.72 19.76 -4.99
N CYS A 57 -0.67 20.49 -5.37
CA CYS A 57 -0.57 21.94 -5.13
C CYS A 57 -1.72 22.70 -5.79
N ARG A 58 -2.08 22.36 -7.04
CA ARG A 58 -3.21 22.97 -7.75
C ARG A 58 -4.52 22.74 -7.00
N ALA A 59 -4.81 21.51 -6.58
CA ALA A 59 -6.00 21.21 -5.80
C ALA A 59 -6.07 22.00 -4.48
N VAL A 60 -4.92 22.16 -3.79
CA VAL A 60 -4.82 22.99 -2.58
C VAL A 60 -5.17 24.45 -2.87
N PHE A 61 -4.62 25.00 -3.95
CA PHE A 61 -4.88 26.37 -4.36
C PHE A 61 -6.32 26.59 -4.78
N ASP A 62 -6.90 25.69 -5.58
CA ASP A 62 -8.30 25.77 -5.99
C ASP A 62 -9.25 25.73 -4.79
N GLN A 63 -8.94 24.89 -3.79
CA GLN A 63 -9.74 24.78 -2.58
C GLN A 63 -9.59 26.02 -1.68
N LEU A 64 -8.40 26.62 -1.61
CA LEU A 64 -8.19 27.90 -0.91
C LEU A 64 -8.91 29.04 -1.61
N ASP A 65 -8.83 29.12 -2.94
CA ASP A 65 -9.54 30.12 -3.75
C ASP A 65 -11.06 30.05 -3.49
N PHE A 66 -11.60 28.84 -3.30
CA PHE A 66 -13.02 28.64 -2.98
C PHE A 66 -13.40 29.03 -1.54
N GLN A 67 -12.54 28.73 -0.55
CA GLN A 67 -12.86 28.94 0.87
C GLN A 67 -12.57 30.36 1.36
N MET A 68 -11.61 31.04 0.73
CA MET A 68 -11.16 32.35 1.18
C MET A 68 -12.18 33.43 0.88
N LYS A 69 -12.69 34.07 1.93
CA LYS A 69 -13.65 35.18 1.84
C LYS A 69 -12.99 36.53 1.58
N THR A 70 -11.67 36.59 1.70
CA THR A 70 -10.90 37.83 1.58
C THR A 70 -9.77 37.66 0.59
N ARG A 71 -9.27 38.79 0.07
CA ARG A 71 -8.08 38.82 -0.79
C ARG A 71 -6.76 38.88 -0.02
N ALA A 72 -6.77 38.68 1.30
CA ALA A 72 -5.54 38.58 2.07
C ALA A 72 -4.90 37.20 1.90
N TRP A 73 -3.59 37.05 2.08
CA TRP A 73 -2.96 35.73 2.15
C TRP A 73 -3.61 34.84 3.22
N PRO A 74 -3.69 33.52 3.01
CA PRO A 74 -4.19 32.60 4.02
C PRO A 74 -3.24 32.52 5.20
N THR A 75 -3.77 32.06 6.33
CA THR A 75 -2.96 31.68 7.49
C THR A 75 -2.37 30.29 7.33
N VAL A 76 -1.30 30.01 8.09
CA VAL A 76 -0.69 28.68 8.18
C VAL A 76 -1.70 27.61 8.60
N GLY A 77 -2.66 27.96 9.46
CA GLY A 77 -3.74 27.07 9.91
C GLY A 77 -4.69 26.68 8.78
N GLU A 78 -5.11 27.66 7.96
CA GLU A 78 -5.99 27.43 6.81
C GLU A 78 -5.31 26.60 5.73
N MET A 79 -4.07 26.96 5.37
CA MET A 79 -3.24 26.19 4.43
C MET A 79 -3.07 24.74 4.92
N GLY A 80 -2.73 24.55 6.20
CA GLY A 80 -2.55 23.23 6.79
C GLY A 80 -3.84 22.40 6.82
N ALA A 81 -4.99 23.03 7.08
CA ALA A 81 -6.30 22.36 7.08
C ALA A 81 -6.68 21.86 5.69
N VAL A 82 -6.55 22.72 4.66
CA VAL A 82 -6.82 22.34 3.26
C VAL A 82 -5.87 21.24 2.80
N CYS A 83 -4.57 21.39 3.05
CA CYS A 83 -3.56 20.37 2.72
C CYS A 83 -3.87 19.01 3.37
N SER A 84 -4.29 19.02 4.65
CA SER A 84 -4.64 17.81 5.38
C SER A 84 -5.88 17.14 4.80
N ASN A 85 -6.91 17.91 4.44
CA ASN A 85 -8.16 17.37 3.87
C ASN A 85 -7.92 16.78 2.48
N ILE A 86 -7.25 17.50 1.58
CA ILE A 86 -6.92 17.00 0.25
C ILE A 86 -6.07 15.75 0.32
N ARG A 87 -5.15 15.65 1.28
CA ARG A 87 -4.34 14.44 1.47
C ARG A 87 -5.13 13.25 2.03
N LYS A 88 -6.23 13.48 2.76
CA LYS A 88 -7.15 12.44 3.21
C LYS A 88 -8.06 11.95 2.08
N GLU A 89 -8.49 12.87 1.22
CA GLU A 89 -9.38 12.61 0.08
C GLU A 89 -8.64 12.02 -1.11
N SER A 90 -7.38 12.43 -1.30
CA SER A 90 -6.49 11.78 -2.26
C SER A 90 -6.39 10.31 -1.88
N PRO A 91 -6.64 9.37 -2.82
CA PRO A 91 -6.32 7.99 -2.58
C PRO A 91 -4.87 7.98 -2.13
N ARG A 92 -4.60 7.54 -0.90
CA ARG A 92 -3.23 7.12 -0.57
C ARG A 92 -2.84 6.21 -1.72
N PRO A 93 -1.62 6.31 -2.30
CA PRO A 93 -1.13 5.24 -3.15
C PRO A 93 -1.45 4.00 -2.34
N ARG A 94 -2.36 3.18 -2.89
CA ARG A 94 -2.88 1.99 -2.21
C ARG A 94 -1.67 1.42 -1.52
N ASP A 95 -1.73 1.15 -0.22
CA ASP A 95 -0.74 0.27 0.36
C ASP A 95 -0.63 -0.86 -0.65
N LEU A 96 0.51 -0.94 -1.33
CA LEU A 96 0.84 -2.04 -2.21
C LEU A 96 1.09 -3.22 -1.28
N THR A 97 0.19 -3.49 -0.33
CA THR A 97 -0.32 -4.83 -0.16
C THR A 97 -0.52 -5.33 -1.57
N PRO A 98 0.32 -6.27 -2.06
CA PRO A 98 0.08 -6.88 -3.34
C PRO A 98 -1.32 -7.44 -3.22
N GLN A 99 -2.29 -6.78 -3.87
CA GLN A 99 -3.60 -7.35 -4.02
C GLN A 99 -3.32 -8.58 -4.85
N ARG A 100 -3.31 -9.73 -4.18
CA ARG A 100 -2.96 -11.02 -4.75
C ARG A 100 -3.79 -11.14 -6.00
N ASP A 101 -3.11 -11.06 -7.14
CA ASP A 101 -3.77 -11.19 -8.41
C ASP A 101 -4.22 -12.64 -8.53
N THR A 102 -5.44 -12.90 -8.10
CA THR A 102 -6.06 -14.22 -8.13
C THR A 102 -6.18 -14.71 -9.57
N ALA A 103 -6.27 -13.81 -10.56
CA ALA A 103 -6.20 -14.17 -11.97
C ALA A 103 -4.83 -14.74 -12.33
N SER A 104 -3.75 -14.15 -11.82
CA SER A 104 -2.39 -14.70 -11.96
C SER A 104 -2.25 -16.08 -11.32
N LEU A 105 -2.82 -16.33 -10.13
CA LEU A 105 -2.76 -17.67 -9.49
C LEU A 105 -3.51 -18.74 -10.28
N ALA A 106 -4.69 -18.42 -10.82
CA ALA A 106 -5.44 -19.36 -11.67
C ALA A 106 -4.71 -19.68 -12.99
N ILE A 107 -4.02 -18.69 -13.58
CA ILE A 107 -3.16 -18.92 -14.75
C ILE A 107 -2.01 -19.86 -14.40
N ILE A 108 -1.32 -19.61 -13.28
CA ILE A 108 -0.21 -20.47 -12.83
C ILE A 108 -0.71 -21.89 -12.53
N GLY A 109 -1.86 -22.06 -11.88
CA GLY A 109 -2.46 -23.38 -11.66
C GLY A 109 -2.70 -24.15 -12.95
N ARG A 110 -3.24 -23.48 -13.99
CA ARG A 110 -3.40 -24.09 -15.32
C ARG A 110 -2.08 -24.48 -15.97
N ARG A 111 -1.05 -23.64 -15.85
CA ARG A 111 0.31 -23.95 -16.35
C ARG A 111 0.90 -25.16 -15.63
N MET A 112 0.72 -25.24 -14.31
CA MET A 112 1.18 -26.39 -13.53
C MET A 112 0.47 -27.68 -13.95
N ALA A 113 -0.85 -27.63 -14.14
CA ALA A 113 -1.65 -28.76 -14.63
C ALA A 113 -1.24 -29.19 -16.06
N ALA A 114 -0.85 -28.24 -16.92
CA ALA A 114 -0.34 -28.49 -18.26
C ALA A 114 1.12 -29.01 -18.29
N GLY A 115 1.81 -29.07 -17.14
CA GLY A 115 3.21 -29.51 -17.08
C GLY A 115 4.24 -28.45 -17.47
N GLU A 116 3.86 -27.17 -17.54
CA GLU A 116 4.74 -26.09 -17.93
C GLU A 116 5.67 -25.60 -16.80
N ALA A 117 6.82 -25.05 -17.17
CA ALA A 117 7.74 -24.44 -16.22
C ALA A 117 7.12 -23.22 -15.53
N VAL A 118 7.20 -23.19 -14.19
CA VAL A 118 6.77 -22.09 -13.32
C VAL A 118 7.91 -21.62 -12.44
N GLY A 119 7.82 -20.37 -11.97
CA GLY A 119 8.84 -19.81 -11.08
C GLY A 119 8.85 -20.48 -9.70
N GLU A 120 10.04 -20.52 -9.07
CA GLU A 120 10.27 -21.16 -7.76
C GLU A 120 9.43 -20.53 -6.63
N SER A 121 9.10 -19.23 -6.73
CA SER A 121 8.25 -18.53 -5.77
C SER A 121 6.85 -19.15 -5.64
N TYR A 122 6.37 -19.87 -6.65
CA TYR A 122 5.09 -20.58 -6.62
C TYR A 122 5.16 -21.97 -5.96
N LEU A 123 6.37 -22.44 -5.61
CA LEU A 123 6.57 -23.78 -5.06
C LEU A 123 6.69 -23.79 -3.54
N TYR A 124 7.37 -22.80 -2.94
CA TYR A 124 7.67 -22.79 -1.50
C TYR A 124 7.24 -21.50 -0.77
N ASP A 125 6.95 -20.40 -1.45
CA ASP A 125 6.59 -19.14 -0.77
C ASP A 125 5.07 -19.06 -0.46
N SER A 126 4.63 -17.90 0.02
CA SER A 126 3.24 -17.51 0.24
C SER A 126 2.34 -17.73 -0.96
N ASN A 127 2.86 -17.61 -2.20
CA ASN A 127 2.12 -17.95 -3.41
C ASN A 127 1.77 -19.44 -3.48
N ALA A 128 2.63 -20.33 -2.98
CA ALA A 128 2.34 -21.76 -2.93
C ALA A 128 1.20 -22.07 -1.95
N CYS A 129 1.17 -21.37 -0.81
CA CYS A 129 0.03 -21.45 0.12
C CYS A 129 -1.26 -20.99 -0.53
N ASP A 130 -1.21 -19.93 -1.34
CA ASP A 130 -2.38 -19.37 -2.02
C ASP A 130 -2.89 -20.25 -3.14
N LEU A 131 -1.99 -20.87 -3.92
CA LEU A 131 -2.37 -21.82 -4.97
C LEU A 131 -3.12 -23.03 -4.40
N ILE A 132 -2.67 -23.54 -3.26
CA ILE A 132 -3.32 -24.67 -2.57
C ILE A 132 -4.62 -24.23 -1.91
N ALA A 133 -4.61 -23.12 -1.16
CA ALA A 133 -5.79 -22.65 -0.45
C ALA A 133 -6.92 -22.20 -1.40
N GLY A 134 -6.55 -21.64 -2.55
CA GLY A 134 -7.48 -21.26 -3.62
C GLY A 134 -7.95 -22.44 -4.50
N GLY A 135 -7.45 -23.65 -4.26
CA GLY A 135 -7.82 -24.84 -5.04
C GLY A 135 -7.33 -24.82 -6.50
N HIS A 136 -6.35 -23.97 -6.82
CA HIS A 136 -5.80 -23.88 -8.17
C HIS A 136 -4.79 -24.99 -8.48
N VAL A 137 -4.18 -25.57 -7.45
CA VAL A 137 -3.20 -26.66 -7.55
C VAL A 137 -3.42 -27.62 -6.38
N ASP A 138 -3.48 -28.92 -6.68
CA ASP A 138 -3.55 -29.95 -5.65
C ASP A 138 -2.17 -30.26 -5.03
N ALA A 139 -2.18 -30.97 -3.90
CA ALA A 139 -0.97 -31.32 -3.19
C ALA A 139 -0.04 -32.24 -3.99
N GLU A 140 -0.57 -33.06 -4.91
CA GLU A 140 0.23 -34.00 -5.70
C GLU A 140 1.02 -33.27 -6.79
N THR A 141 0.36 -32.40 -7.54
CA THR A 141 0.93 -31.52 -8.54
C THR A 141 2.03 -30.67 -7.90
N MET A 142 1.75 -30.05 -6.75
CA MET A 142 2.77 -29.28 -6.03
C MET A 142 3.99 -30.13 -5.65
N ARG A 143 3.79 -31.36 -5.13
CA ARG A 143 4.91 -32.28 -4.81
C ARG A 143 5.73 -32.63 -6.05
N ARG A 144 5.10 -32.85 -7.20
CA ARG A 144 5.78 -33.18 -8.46
C ARG A 144 6.71 -32.03 -8.90
N TYR A 145 6.24 -30.80 -8.83
CA TYR A 145 7.05 -29.62 -9.18
C TYR A 145 8.21 -29.41 -8.20
N ARG A 146 7.96 -29.56 -6.89
CA ARG A 146 9.02 -29.46 -5.87
C ARG A 146 10.13 -30.50 -6.09
N LYS A 147 9.75 -31.75 -6.38
CA LYS A 147 10.70 -32.81 -6.74
C LYS A 147 11.47 -32.46 -8.02
N GLY A 148 10.80 -31.92 -9.03
CA GLY A 148 11.43 -31.46 -10.26
C GLY A 148 12.47 -30.37 -10.01
N ALA A 149 12.15 -29.39 -9.18
CA ALA A 149 13.07 -28.32 -8.79
C ALA A 149 14.29 -28.86 -8.04
N PHE A 150 14.09 -29.80 -7.10
CA PHE A 150 15.18 -30.50 -6.42
C PHE A 150 16.11 -31.23 -7.39
N MET A 151 15.55 -32.00 -8.32
CA MET A 151 16.34 -32.76 -9.29
C MET A 151 17.14 -31.82 -10.21
N ALA A 152 16.51 -30.75 -10.72
CA ALA A 152 17.20 -29.75 -11.51
C ALA A 152 18.36 -29.09 -10.74
N ARG A 153 18.18 -28.81 -9.44
CA ARG A 153 19.22 -28.25 -8.59
C ARG A 153 20.35 -29.25 -8.31
N ARG A 154 20.00 -30.51 -8.07
CA ARG A 154 20.96 -31.61 -7.88
C ARG A 154 21.83 -31.78 -9.12
N ASP A 155 21.21 -31.75 -10.29
CA ASP A 155 21.92 -31.95 -11.55
C ASP A 155 22.83 -30.75 -11.89
N ALA A 156 22.46 -29.53 -11.47
CA ALA A 156 23.25 -28.32 -11.71
C ALA A 156 24.36 -28.06 -10.66
N TYR A 157 24.12 -28.37 -9.38
CA TYR A 157 24.98 -27.95 -8.26
C TYR A 157 25.45 -29.09 -7.35
N GLY A 158 25.06 -30.33 -7.67
CA GLY A 158 25.36 -31.50 -6.85
C GLY A 158 24.35 -31.74 -5.73
N HIS A 159 24.38 -32.96 -5.19
CA HIS A 159 23.38 -33.44 -4.23
C HIS A 159 23.39 -32.68 -2.90
N GLU A 160 24.57 -32.43 -2.33
CA GLU A 160 24.67 -31.75 -1.04
C GLU A 160 24.06 -30.33 -1.09
N LYS A 161 24.35 -29.58 -2.16
CA LYS A 161 23.78 -28.24 -2.36
C LYS A 161 22.29 -28.26 -2.64
N ALA A 162 21.77 -29.30 -3.29
CA ALA A 162 20.33 -29.46 -3.48
C ALA A 162 19.61 -29.74 -2.15
N VAL A 163 20.20 -30.54 -1.26
CA VAL A 163 19.63 -30.84 0.07
C VAL A 163 19.66 -29.60 0.98
N GLU A 164 20.77 -28.86 0.99
CA GLU A 164 20.89 -27.59 1.74
C GLU A 164 19.81 -26.60 1.29
N TRP A 165 19.70 -26.38 -0.01
CA TRP A 165 18.67 -25.50 -0.59
C TRP A 165 17.24 -25.99 -0.27
N GLU A 166 16.96 -27.29 -0.39
CA GLU A 166 15.61 -27.79 -0.12
C GLU A 166 15.19 -27.56 1.34
N ARG A 167 16.12 -27.71 2.29
CA ARG A 167 15.86 -27.41 3.70
C ARG A 167 15.52 -25.93 3.89
N GLU A 168 16.28 -25.02 3.28
CA GLU A 168 15.99 -23.58 3.35
C GLU A 168 14.61 -23.25 2.77
N GLN A 169 14.24 -23.87 1.64
CA GLN A 169 12.95 -23.65 1.01
C GLN A 169 11.78 -24.21 1.84
N ILE A 170 11.96 -25.37 2.47
CA ILE A 170 10.97 -25.94 3.39
C ILE A 170 10.79 -25.01 4.59
N GLN A 171 11.88 -24.53 5.19
CA GLN A 171 11.81 -23.61 6.33
C GLN A 171 11.08 -22.31 5.95
N ARG A 172 11.44 -21.70 4.82
CA ARG A 172 10.76 -20.51 4.29
C ARG A 172 9.27 -20.77 4.04
N HIS A 173 8.93 -21.97 3.55
CA HIS A 173 7.53 -22.35 3.35
C HIS A 173 6.75 -22.47 4.65
N GLU A 174 7.38 -23.01 5.71
CA GLU A 174 6.75 -23.11 7.03
C GLU A 174 6.48 -21.73 7.63
N GLU A 175 7.44 -20.81 7.52
CA GLU A 175 7.27 -19.40 7.92
C GLU A 175 6.16 -18.70 7.14
N ALA A 176 6.13 -18.89 5.81
CA ALA A 176 5.07 -18.36 4.96
C ALA A 176 3.69 -18.95 5.31
N ARG A 177 3.63 -20.25 5.63
CA ARG A 177 2.40 -20.94 6.04
C ARG A 177 1.90 -20.44 7.39
N GLN A 178 2.79 -20.19 8.34
CA GLN A 178 2.44 -19.62 9.63
C GLN A 178 1.88 -18.20 9.45
N SER A 179 2.58 -17.36 8.69
CA SER A 179 2.14 -16.01 8.35
C SER A 179 0.80 -15.99 7.59
N PHE A 180 0.54 -16.99 6.75
CA PHE A 180 -0.75 -17.17 6.08
C PHE A 180 -1.87 -17.47 7.10
N ARG A 181 -1.63 -18.39 8.05
CA ARG A 181 -2.60 -18.73 9.09
C ARG A 181 -2.93 -17.53 10.00
N ASP A 182 -1.91 -16.78 10.41
CA ASP A 182 -2.09 -15.62 11.30
C ASP A 182 -2.92 -14.53 10.62
N ARG A 183 -2.70 -14.30 9.32
CA ARG A 183 -3.54 -13.38 8.52
C ARG A 183 -4.98 -13.86 8.37
N GLU A 184 -5.19 -15.14 8.10
CA GLU A 184 -6.54 -15.72 8.01
C GLU A 184 -7.28 -15.72 9.34
N ARG A 185 -6.56 -15.80 10.46
CA ARG A 185 -7.12 -15.61 11.81
C ARG A 185 -7.52 -14.16 12.04
N SER A 186 -6.60 -13.22 11.78
CA SER A 186 -6.85 -11.78 11.93
C SER A 186 -8.04 -11.30 11.08
N ARG A 187 -8.21 -11.83 9.86
CA ARG A 187 -9.37 -11.56 8.99
C ARG A 187 -10.70 -12.04 9.59
N ARG A 188 -10.69 -13.19 10.27
CA ARG A 188 -11.88 -13.70 10.96
C ARG A 188 -12.21 -12.82 12.17
N ASP A 189 -11.21 -12.41 12.92
CA ASP A 189 -11.40 -11.61 14.14
C ASP A 189 -11.87 -10.16 13.84
N THR A 190 -11.50 -9.61 12.68
CA THR A 190 -11.96 -8.27 12.23
C THR A 190 -13.34 -8.27 11.58
N LYS A 191 -13.88 -9.43 11.22
CA LYS A 191 -15.27 -9.57 10.74
C LYS A 191 -16.19 -9.69 11.96
N GLY A 192 -16.51 -8.55 12.59
CA GLY A 192 -17.49 -8.49 13.68
C GLY A 192 -18.81 -9.18 13.28
N PRO A 193 -19.58 -9.73 14.25
CA PRO A 193 -20.75 -10.53 13.94
C PRO A 193 -21.73 -9.73 13.08
N ASP A 194 -22.12 -10.32 11.96
CA ASP A 194 -23.12 -9.76 11.06
C ASP A 194 -24.47 -9.75 11.78
N LYS A 195 -24.92 -8.56 12.20
CA LYS A 195 -26.19 -8.36 12.90
C LYS A 195 -27.42 -8.47 11.98
N SER A 196 -27.23 -8.81 10.70
CA SER A 196 -28.33 -8.88 9.72
C SER A 196 -28.91 -10.29 9.49
N THR A 197 -28.40 -11.32 10.19
CA THR A 197 -29.04 -12.65 10.16
C THR A 197 -29.94 -12.80 11.40
N PRO A 198 -31.27 -13.03 11.26
CA PRO A 198 -32.09 -13.41 12.39
C PRO A 198 -31.53 -14.73 12.93
N VAL A 199 -31.25 -14.78 14.23
CA VAL A 199 -30.88 -16.03 14.91
C VAL A 199 -32.05 -16.99 14.72
N PRO A 200 -31.87 -18.15 14.04
CA PRO A 200 -32.91 -19.17 14.03
C PRO A 200 -33.08 -19.67 15.46
N GLU A 201 -34.27 -19.46 15.99
CA GLU A 201 -34.69 -19.97 17.28
C GLU A 201 -34.68 -21.50 17.22
N GLY A 202 -33.77 -22.12 17.97
CA GLY A 202 -33.71 -23.58 18.15
C GLY A 202 -32.51 -24.27 17.51
N TYR A 203 -31.40 -24.37 18.25
CA TYR A 203 -30.49 -25.50 18.12
C TYR A 203 -29.96 -25.84 19.51
N GLY A 204 -30.57 -26.86 20.12
CA GLY A 204 -30.18 -27.44 21.38
C GLY A 204 -28.99 -28.38 21.26
N ASP A 205 -28.21 -28.40 22.33
CA ASP A 205 -27.80 -29.58 23.09
C ASP A 205 -27.38 -30.83 22.29
N TRP A 206 -26.06 -31.04 22.17
CA TRP A 206 -25.46 -32.32 21.77
C TRP A 206 -24.17 -32.63 22.55
N ASP A 207 -24.14 -32.35 23.85
CA ASP A 207 -23.15 -32.93 24.75
C ASP A 207 -23.80 -34.03 25.61
N ALA A 208 -23.99 -35.21 25.02
CA ALA A 208 -24.19 -36.47 25.74
C ALA A 208 -23.96 -37.67 24.80
N ALA A 209 -22.73 -38.17 24.75
CA ALA A 209 -22.34 -39.59 24.72
C ALA A 209 -20.84 -39.75 24.40
#